data_AF-A0A8S3K592-F1
#
_entry.id   AF-A0A8S3K592-F1
#
_cell.length_a   1.000
_cell.length_b   1.000
_cell.length_c   1.000
_cell.angle_alpha   90.00
_cell.angle_beta   90.00
_cell.angle_gamma   90.00
#
_symmetry.space_group_name_H-M   'P 1'
#
loop_
_entity.id
_entity.type
_entity.pdbx_description
1 polymer ?
#
loop_
_entity_poly.entity_id
_entity_poly.type
_entity_poly.pdbx_seq_one_letter_code
_entity_poly.pdbx_strand_id
1 'polypeptide(L)'
;MFGVNSDLIMECLTTMTTLTRNERVIRKFSLQSSQDARDALSKHLYARLFSWLIGKINETLNNPYSSQSYHHVVEIGLLDIYGFEHFELNSFEQLCINLANEQIQFFFNQVNRQE
;
A
#
# COMPACT_ATOMS: atom_id res chain seq x y z
N MET A 1 -20.31 10.10 4.84
CA MET A 1 -18.92 10.03 4.33
C MET A 1 -18.78 9.09 3.14
N PHE A 2 -19.19 7.82 3.24
CA PHE A 2 -18.96 6.83 2.15
C PHE A 2 -20.10 6.65 1.14
N GLY A 3 -21.22 7.38 1.28
CA GLY A 3 -22.37 7.23 0.38
C GLY A 3 -23.07 5.87 0.46
N VAL A 4 -22.81 5.09 1.51
CA VAL A 4 -23.39 3.76 1.76
C VAL A 4 -24.16 3.73 3.07
N ASN A 5 -25.10 2.78 3.19
CA ASN A 5 -25.92 2.60 4.38
C ASN A 5 -25.06 2.18 5.59
N SER A 6 -25.24 2.85 6.72
CA SER A 6 -24.51 2.61 7.96
C SER A 6 -24.78 1.22 8.55
N ASP A 7 -26.01 0.73 8.48
CA ASP A 7 -26.41 -0.57 9.02
C ASP A 7 -25.73 -1.71 8.26
N LEU A 8 -25.61 -1.55 6.93
CA LEU A 8 -24.91 -2.51 6.08
C LEU A 8 -23.41 -2.55 6.42
N ILE A 9 -22.76 -1.40 6.60
CA ILE A 9 -21.35 -1.35 7.03
C ILE A 9 -21.19 -2.05 8.37
N MET A 10 -22.09 -1.78 9.33
CA MET A 10 -22.05 -2.40 10.65
C MET A 10 -22.18 -3.92 10.56
N GLU A 11 -23.11 -4.42 9.75
CA GLU A 11 -23.28 -5.86 9.51
C GLU A 11 -22.00 -6.46 8.90
N CYS A 12 -21.42 -5.83 7.87
CA CYS A 12 -20.20 -6.31 7.22
C CYS A 12 -18.97 -6.30 8.14
N LEU A 13 -18.86 -5.34 9.05
CA LEU A 13 -17.73 -5.25 10.00
C LEU A 13 -17.91 -6.15 11.23
N THR A 14 -19.08 -6.72 11.44
CA THR A 14 -19.40 -7.54 12.62
C THR A 14 -19.79 -8.98 12.29
N THR A 15 -19.88 -9.33 11.00
CA THR A 15 -20.27 -10.67 10.57
C THR A 15 -19.39 -11.18 9.44
N MET A 16 -19.15 -12.48 9.46
CA MET A 16 -18.59 -13.24 8.36
C MET A 16 -19.69 -14.03 7.70
N THR A 17 -19.92 -13.76 6.41
CA THR A 17 -20.76 -14.60 5.56
C THR A 17 -19.88 -15.58 4.80
N THR A 18 -20.18 -16.87 4.89
CA THR A 18 -19.53 -17.92 4.09
C THR A 18 -20.59 -18.68 3.31
N LEU A 19 -20.36 -18.89 2.01
CA LEU A 19 -21.20 -19.74 1.17
C LEU A 19 -20.65 -21.17 1.19
N THR A 20 -21.49 -22.15 1.51
CA THR A 20 -21.10 -23.57 1.51
C THR A 20 -22.23 -24.41 0.92
N ARG A 21 -21.96 -25.14 -0.16
CA ARG A 21 -22.91 -26.09 -0.81
C ARG A 21 -24.34 -25.55 -0.92
N ASN A 22 -24.49 -24.31 -1.40
CA ASN A 22 -25.74 -23.53 -1.56
C ASN A 22 -26.38 -22.93 -0.29
N GLU A 23 -25.76 -23.04 0.88
CA GLU A 23 -26.23 -22.38 2.10
C GLU A 23 -25.35 -21.18 2.46
N ARG A 24 -25.99 -20.12 2.95
CA ARG A 24 -25.33 -18.93 3.48
C ARG A 24 -25.18 -19.09 5.00
N VAL A 25 -23.97 -19.36 5.46
CA VAL A 25 -23.65 -19.42 6.89
C VAL A 25 -23.16 -18.04 7.34
N ILE A 26 -23.89 -17.41 8.25
CA ILE A 26 -23.50 -16.13 8.85
C ILE A 26 -22.99 -16.38 10.26
N ARG A 27 -21.78 -15.92 10.56
CA ARG A 27 -21.18 -15.99 11.90
C ARG A 27 -20.85 -14.58 12.38
N LYS A 28 -21.12 -14.29 13.64
CA LYS A 28 -20.70 -13.02 14.24
C LYS A 28 -19.20 -13.06 14.52
N PHE A 29 -18.52 -11.95 14.28
CA PHE A 29 -17.12 -11.79 14.66
C PHE A 29 -16.97 -11.68 16.18
N SER A 30 -15.77 -12.03 16.66
CA SER A 30 -15.32 -11.64 17.99
C SER A 30 -15.08 -10.12 18.02
N LEU A 31 -15.00 -9.53 19.22
CA LEU A 31 -14.67 -8.11 19.36
C LEU A 31 -13.35 -7.77 18.66
N GLN A 32 -12.31 -8.60 18.85
CA GLN A 32 -11.01 -8.40 18.24
C GLN A 32 -11.10 -8.45 16.71
N SER A 33 -11.79 -9.47 16.15
CA SER A 33 -11.93 -9.61 14.70
C SER A 33 -12.71 -8.44 14.07
N SER A 34 -13.69 -7.88 14.79
CA SER A 34 -14.39 -6.67 14.35
C SER A 34 -13.50 -5.42 14.37
N GLN A 35 -12.61 -5.30 15.35
CA GLN A 35 -11.61 -4.23 15.39
C GLN A 35 -10.61 -4.37 14.25
N ASP A 36 -10.09 -5.58 14.02
CA ASP A 36 -9.17 -5.89 12.93
C ASP A 36 -9.82 -5.58 11.57
N ALA A 37 -11.11 -5.93 11.37
CA ALA A 37 -11.85 -5.62 10.16
C ALA A 37 -12.02 -4.11 9.93
N ARG A 38 -12.30 -3.34 10.98
CA ARG A 38 -12.39 -1.88 10.93
C ARG A 38 -11.04 -1.26 10.57
N ASP A 39 -9.97 -1.70 11.21
CA ASP A 39 -8.63 -1.17 11.00
C ASP A 39 -8.11 -1.54 9.60
N ALA A 40 -8.39 -2.76 9.13
CA ALA A 40 -8.11 -3.19 7.77
C ALA A 40 -8.88 -2.37 6.73
N LEU A 41 -10.17 -2.11 6.95
CA LEU A 41 -10.96 -1.24 6.08
C LEU A 41 -10.36 0.17 6.02
N SER A 42 -9.96 0.72 7.17
CA SER A 42 -9.38 2.06 7.26
C SER A 42 -8.04 2.14 6.51
N LYS A 43 -7.16 1.17 6.71
CA LYS A 43 -5.89 1.04 5.97
C LYS A 43 -6.13 0.90 4.46
N HIS A 44 -7.12 0.11 4.06
CA HIS A 44 -7.46 -0.09 2.65
C HIS A 44 -8.01 1.18 1.99
N LEU A 45 -8.87 1.93 2.68
CA LEU A 45 -9.39 3.20 2.18
C LEU A 45 -8.28 4.23 2.00
N TYR A 46 -7.39 4.36 2.99
CA TYR A 46 -6.23 5.24 2.89
C TYR A 46 -5.32 4.85 1.72
N ALA A 47 -4.99 3.55 1.60
CA ALA A 47 -4.17 3.04 0.50
C ALA A 47 -4.78 3.35 -0.87
N ARG A 48 -6.09 3.14 -1.04
CA ARG A 48 -6.79 3.46 -2.30
C ARG A 48 -6.77 4.95 -2.61
N LEU A 49 -6.98 5.80 -1.61
CA LEU A 49 -6.92 7.26 -1.78
C LEU A 49 -5.50 7.69 -2.20
N PHE A 50 -4.48 7.16 -1.53
CA PHE A 50 -3.09 7.45 -1.83
C PHE A 50 -2.72 7.01 -3.26
N SER A 51 -3.06 5.78 -3.67
CA SER A 51 -2.85 5.31 -5.04
C SER A 51 -3.58 6.18 -6.07
N TRP A 52 -4.81 6.59 -5.79
CA TRP A 52 -5.56 7.49 -6.68
C TRP A 52 -4.89 8.86 -6.81
N LEU A 53 -4.39 9.42 -5.71
CA LEU A 53 -3.67 10.69 -5.71
C LEU A 53 -2.40 10.61 -6.55
N ILE A 54 -1.59 9.55 -6.38
CA ILE A 54 -0.41 9.30 -7.21
C ILE A 54 -0.80 9.20 -8.69
N GLY A 55 -1.89 8.49 -9.00
CA GLY A 55 -2.43 8.43 -10.36
C GLY A 55 -2.74 9.81 -10.94
N LYS A 56 -3.41 10.69 -10.17
CA LYS A 56 -3.73 12.06 -10.59
C LYS A 56 -2.50 12.93 -10.79
N ILE A 57 -1.51 12.81 -9.91
CA ILE A 57 -0.23 13.53 -10.04
C ILE A 57 0.46 13.08 -11.32
N ASN A 58 0.57 11.77 -11.57
CA ASN A 58 1.22 11.22 -12.76
C ASN A 58 0.48 11.62 -14.06
N GLU A 59 -0.86 11.58 -14.08
CA GLU A 59 -1.66 12.08 -15.21
C GLU A 59 -1.37 13.57 -15.50
N THR A 60 -1.17 14.38 -14.46
CA THR A 60 -0.90 15.82 -14.59
C THR A 60 0.53 16.09 -15.07
N LEU A 61 1.50 15.29 -14.63
CA LEU A 61 2.91 15.42 -15.01
C LEU A 61 3.24 14.81 -16.38
N ASN A 62 2.42 13.87 -16.85
CA ASN A 62 2.61 13.25 -18.17
C ASN A 62 2.36 14.28 -19.27
N ASN A 63 3.44 14.75 -19.89
CA ASN A 63 3.39 15.64 -21.04
C ASN A 63 3.10 14.84 -22.33
N PRO A 64 1.93 15.01 -22.99
CA PRO A 64 1.58 14.28 -24.19
C PRO A 64 2.45 14.61 -25.42
N TYR A 65 3.30 15.64 -25.34
CA TYR A 65 4.20 16.04 -26.41
C TYR A 65 5.58 15.36 -26.37
N SER A 66 5.92 14.62 -25.31
CA SER A 66 7.20 13.91 -25.18
C SER A 66 7.29 12.62 -26.00
N SER A 67 6.16 12.07 -26.43
CA SER A 67 6.05 10.78 -27.14
C SER A 67 5.98 10.89 -28.67
N GLN A 68 5.98 12.11 -29.23
CA GLN A 68 5.95 12.33 -30.68
C GLN A 68 7.33 12.30 -31.35
N SER A 69 8.42 12.16 -30.58
CA SER A 69 9.77 12.01 -31.14
C SER A 69 10.28 10.60 -30.82
N TYR A 70 10.61 9.83 -31.85
CA TYR A 70 11.24 8.50 -31.81
C TYR A 70 12.69 8.53 -31.24
N HIS A 71 12.97 9.41 -30.29
CA HIS A 71 14.27 9.55 -29.64
C HIS A 71 14.23 8.92 -28.25
N HIS A 72 15.27 8.15 -27.94
CA HIS A 72 15.55 7.65 -26.58
C HIS A 72 15.35 8.77 -25.56
N VAL A 73 14.29 8.67 -24.76
CA VAL A 73 14.09 9.55 -23.62
C VAL A 73 15.06 9.09 -22.53
N VAL A 74 15.97 9.97 -22.14
CA VAL A 74 16.82 9.75 -20.97
C VAL A 74 15.97 10.07 -19.74
N GLU A 75 15.85 9.11 -18.83
CA GLU A 75 15.13 9.27 -17.56
C GLU A 75 16.13 9.37 -16.41
N ILE A 76 15.88 10.31 -15.48
CA ILE A 76 16.67 10.47 -14.26
C ILE A 76 15.72 10.25 -13.08
N GLY A 77 15.93 9.18 -12.33
CA GLY A 77 15.18 8.87 -11.12
C GLY A 77 15.81 9.52 -9.90
N LEU A 78 15.00 10.18 -9.07
CA LEU A 78 15.39 10.65 -7.74
C LEU A 78 14.74 9.73 -6.71
N LEU A 79 15.54 9.20 -5.78
CA LEU A 79 15.08 8.31 -4.72
C LEU A 79 15.10 9.06 -3.38
N ASP A 80 13.92 9.19 -2.77
CA ASP A 80 13.74 9.72 -1.41
C ASP A 80 12.97 8.67 -0.60
N ILE A 81 13.64 8.08 0.38
CA ILE A 81 13.10 6.99 1.20
C ILE A 81 13.54 7.17 2.66
N TYR A 82 12.84 6.49 3.57
CA TYR A 82 13.27 6.42 4.96
C TYR A 82 14.64 5.72 5.10
N GLY A 83 15.50 6.30 5.93
CA GLY A 83 16.77 5.68 6.32
C GLY A 83 16.58 4.52 7.29
N PHE A 84 17.68 3.87 7.66
CA PHE A 84 17.66 2.77 8.62
C PHE A 84 17.11 3.22 9.99
N GLU A 85 16.14 2.48 10.52
CA GLU A 85 15.46 2.78 11.78
C GLU A 85 15.88 1.80 12.89
N HIS A 86 16.05 2.31 14.11
CA HIS A 86 16.31 1.48 15.28
C HIS A 86 15.60 2.08 16.50
N PHE A 87 14.43 1.53 16.82
CA PHE A 87 13.64 1.90 17.98
C PHE A 87 13.72 0.82 19.07
N GLU A 88 13.24 1.14 20.29
CA GLU A 88 13.12 0.17 21.39
C GLU A 88 12.22 -1.02 21.03
N LEU A 89 11.16 -0.76 20.26
CA LEU A 89 10.26 -1.77 19.70
C LEU A 89 10.11 -1.53 18.20
N ASN A 90 10.58 -2.48 17.40
CA ASN A 90 10.47 -2.43 15.94
C ASN A 90 9.34 -3.37 15.49
N SER A 91 8.38 -2.84 14.74
CA SER A 91 7.30 -3.63 14.16
C SER A 91 7.72 -4.19 12.78
N PHE A 92 6.80 -4.88 12.10
CA PHE A 92 7.04 -5.41 10.77
C PHE A 92 7.41 -4.30 9.76
N GLU A 93 6.88 -3.10 9.94
CA GLU A 93 7.16 -1.92 9.13
C GLU A 93 8.65 -1.53 9.18
N GLN A 94 9.26 -1.49 10.37
CA GLN A 94 10.71 -1.22 10.52
C GLN A 94 11.54 -2.30 9.83
N LEU A 95 11.15 -3.57 9.93
CA LEU A 95 11.83 -4.66 9.21
C LEU A 95 11.81 -4.42 7.70
N CYS A 96 10.67 -4.02 7.13
CA CYS A 96 10.57 -3.69 5.71
C CYS A 96 11.47 -2.50 5.32
N ILE A 97 11.49 -1.45 6.15
CA ILE A 97 12.33 -0.26 5.92
C ILE A 97 13.83 -0.62 5.96
N ASN A 98 14.25 -1.37 6.99
CA ASN A 98 15.64 -1.74 7.15
C ASN A 98 16.12 -2.72 6.08
N LEU A 99 15.27 -3.68 5.68
CA LEU A 99 15.58 -4.59 4.58
C LEU A 99 15.77 -3.83 3.26
N ALA A 100 14.92 -2.83 2.95
CA ALA A 100 15.10 -2.00 1.76
C ALA A 100 16.43 -1.22 1.80
N ASN A 101 16.80 -0.67 2.96
CA ASN A 101 18.08 0.00 3.16
C ASN A 101 19.27 -0.96 2.96
N GLU A 102 19.20 -2.19 3.48
CA GLU A 102 20.23 -3.20 3.27
C GLU A 102 20.42 -3.54 1.79
N GLN A 103 19.33 -3.67 1.02
CA GLN A 103 19.41 -3.93 -0.43
C GLN A 103 20.04 -2.78 -1.20
N ILE A 104 19.72 -1.53 -0.83
CA ILE A 104 20.32 -0.34 -1.46
C ILE A 104 21.81 -0.25 -1.14
N GLN A 105 22.20 -0.50 0.13
CA GLN A 105 23.61 -0.52 0.53
C GLN A 105 24.37 -1.64 -0.20
N PHE A 106 23.76 -2.81 -0.34
CA PHE A 106 24.32 -3.92 -1.10
C PHE A 106 24.55 -3.55 -2.57
N PHE A 107 23.54 -2.95 -3.23
CA PHE A 107 23.65 -2.46 -4.59
C PHE A 107 24.80 -1.44 -4.75
N PHE A 108 24.87 -0.44 -3.87
CA PHE A 108 25.95 0.56 -3.88
C PHE A 108 27.34 -0.08 -3.73
N ASN A 109 27.48 -1.03 -2.81
CA ASN A 109 28.73 -1.75 -2.58
C ASN A 109 29.14 -2.65 -3.75
N GLN A 110 28.19 -3.19 -4.53
CA GLN A 110 28.50 -3.96 -5.72
C GLN A 110 29.03 -3.08 -6.85
N VAL A 111 28.36 -1.95 -7.10
CA VAL A 111 28.77 -0.99 -8.13
C VAL A 111 30.20 -0.49 -7.86
N ASN A 112 30.49 -0.11 -6.61
CA ASN A 112 31.82 0.40 -6.22
C ASN A 112 32.93 -0.66 -6.19
N ARG A 113 32.62 -1.96 -6.29
CA ARG A 113 33.61 -3.03 -6.39
C ARG A 113 34.00 -3.38 -7.83
N GLN A 114 33.33 -2.78 -8.82
CA GLN A 114 33.62 -2.96 -10.24
C GLN A 114 34.52 -1.85 -10.82
N GLU A 115 34.90 -0.86 -10.01
CA GLU A 115 35.99 0.09 -10.26
C GLU A 115 37.27 -0.35 -9.51
#